data_AF-A0AAU9WGD6-F1
#
_entry.id   AF-A0AAU9WGD6-F1
#
_cell.length_a   1.000
_cell.length_b   1.000
_cell.length_c   1.000
_cell.angle_alpha   90.00
_cell.angle_beta   90.00
_cell.angle_gamma   90.00
#
_symmetry.space_group_name_H-M   'P 1'
#
loop_
_entity.id
_entity.type
_entity.pdbx_description
1 polymer ?
#
loop_
_entity_poly.entity_id
_entity_poly.type
_entity_poly.pdbx_seq_one_letter_code
_entity_poly.pdbx_strand_id
1 'polypeptide(L)'
;MISIWFIGLYLVTFQVTCEGAPGPKIIIQNDVEKRGICTENQMDKSSGCPQWQGEGFCSQDSEYYQFMMGNCYASCGHCQLPPTEAPKVDPDACLQAHNEKRALHGAPALVWDNKLAQDAKNWADHLASIGRLVHAKNIAEGENLYSGSSGFVKSCSDAVKSWYNEIKFYDFDNPGFSFATGHFTAVVWKSTTKLGAALTKIVSDNGVTHTYVVARYSPAGNVIGRFAANVKPKSS
;
A
#
# COMPACT_ATOMS: atom_id res chain seq x y z
N MET A 1 34.62 55.76 -50.30
CA MET A 1 34.29 55.87 -48.86
C MET A 1 32.78 56.03 -48.73
N ILE A 2 32.21 55.44 -47.68
CA ILE A 2 30.80 55.38 -47.24
C ILE A 2 30.21 53.96 -47.35
N SER A 3 30.03 53.39 -46.15
CA SER A 3 29.46 52.09 -45.80
C SER A 3 27.94 52.16 -45.73
N ILE A 4 27.20 51.13 -46.15
CA ILE A 4 25.81 50.89 -45.71
C ILE A 4 25.53 49.38 -45.53
N TRP A 5 25.18 49.08 -44.28
CA TRP A 5 24.56 47.96 -43.55
C TRP A 5 23.80 46.83 -44.28
N PHE A 6 24.03 45.60 -43.79
CA PHE A 6 23.23 44.40 -44.04
C PHE A 6 21.92 44.44 -43.24
N ILE A 7 20.77 44.30 -43.92
CA ILE A 7 19.45 44.11 -43.29
C ILE A 7 19.19 42.60 -43.22
N GLY A 8 19.22 42.05 -42.00
CA GLY A 8 18.75 40.69 -41.70
C GLY A 8 17.25 40.69 -41.43
N LEU A 9 16.50 39.97 -42.26
CA LEU A 9 15.05 39.77 -42.12
C LEU A 9 14.79 38.70 -41.04
N TYR A 10 14.48 39.13 -39.82
CA TYR A 10 13.97 38.24 -38.77
C TYR A 10 12.45 38.09 -38.90
N LEU A 11 11.99 36.87 -39.19
CA LEU A 11 10.60 36.45 -39.02
C LEU A 11 10.27 36.45 -37.52
N VAL A 12 9.52 37.45 -37.06
CA VAL A 12 8.90 37.45 -35.73
C VAL A 12 7.61 36.64 -35.82
N THR A 13 7.64 35.38 -35.38
CA THR A 13 6.41 34.65 -35.07
C THR A 13 5.89 35.13 -33.71
N PHE A 14 4.74 35.80 -33.71
CA PHE A 14 4.00 36.10 -32.48
C PHE A 14 3.45 34.80 -31.89
N GLN A 15 4.08 34.29 -30.83
CA GLN A 15 3.40 33.41 -29.88
C GLN A 15 2.65 34.29 -28.90
N VAL A 16 1.32 34.12 -28.86
CA VAL A 16 0.48 34.65 -27.79
C VAL A 16 0.89 33.92 -26.51
N THR A 17 1.69 34.56 -25.67
CA THR A 17 1.92 34.10 -24.30
C THR A 17 0.74 34.53 -23.46
N CYS A 18 -0.03 33.57 -22.96
CA CYS A 18 -0.95 33.81 -21.85
C CYS A 18 -0.12 34.09 -20.59
N GLU A 19 0.21 35.36 -20.34
CA GLU A 19 0.66 35.80 -19.03
C GLU A 19 -0.54 35.79 -18.08
N GLY A 20 -0.51 34.97 -17.03
CA GLY A 20 -1.49 35.07 -15.94
C GLY A 20 -1.86 33.81 -15.15
N ALA A 21 -1.39 32.61 -15.54
CA ALA A 21 -1.56 31.43 -14.68
C ALA A 21 -0.25 31.18 -13.90
N PRO A 22 -0.25 31.13 -12.55
CA PRO A 22 0.88 30.59 -11.83
C PRO A 22 1.03 29.12 -12.25
N GLY A 23 2.06 28.84 -13.06
CA GLY A 23 2.44 27.47 -13.38
C GLY A 23 2.72 26.69 -12.09
N PRO A 24 2.66 25.34 -12.13
CA PRO A 24 3.00 24.53 -10.97
C PRO A 24 4.38 24.95 -10.48
N LYS A 25 4.46 25.48 -9.25
CA LYS A 25 5.75 25.76 -8.59
C LYS A 25 6.48 24.44 -8.53
N ILE A 26 7.51 24.27 -9.36
CA ILE A 26 8.45 23.16 -9.27
C ILE A 26 9.19 23.38 -7.94
N ILE A 27 8.73 22.71 -6.88
CA ILE A 27 9.50 22.60 -5.65
C ILE A 27 10.69 21.73 -6.00
N ILE A 28 11.86 22.37 -6.14
CA ILE A 28 13.13 21.70 -6.33
C ILE A 28 13.30 20.74 -5.13
N GLN A 29 13.61 19.47 -5.39
CA GLN A 29 13.76 18.42 -4.36
C GLN A 29 14.62 18.85 -3.15
N ASN A 30 15.53 19.81 -3.36
CA ASN A 30 16.39 20.42 -2.35
C ASN A 30 15.66 21.17 -1.21
N ASP A 31 14.40 21.60 -1.39
CA ASP A 31 13.62 22.28 -0.34
C ASP A 31 12.84 21.31 0.56
N VAL A 32 12.59 20.09 0.09
CA VAL A 32 11.87 19.06 0.85
C VAL A 32 12.78 18.45 1.92
N GLU A 33 14.06 18.26 1.61
CA GLU A 33 15.06 17.69 2.54
C GLU A 33 15.42 18.61 3.73
N LYS A 34 15.12 19.91 3.64
CA LYS A 34 15.42 20.89 4.70
C LYS A 34 14.30 21.08 5.72
N ARG A 35 13.12 20.51 5.51
CA ARG A 35 11.97 20.69 6.38
C ARG A 35 11.94 19.56 7.41
N GLY A 36 12.01 19.92 8.69
CA GLY A 36 11.91 18.94 9.78
C GLY A 36 10.57 18.20 9.78
N ILE A 37 10.53 17.07 10.50
CA ILE A 37 9.31 16.27 10.69
C ILE A 37 8.27 17.09 11.46
N CYS A 38 7.00 17.06 11.03
CA CYS A 38 5.90 17.74 11.73
C CYS A 38 5.77 17.23 13.17
N THR A 39 5.73 18.17 14.12
CA THR A 39 5.33 17.92 15.50
C THR A 39 3.82 17.82 15.64
N GLU A 40 3.31 17.36 16.78
CA GLU A 40 1.87 17.22 17.05
C GLU A 40 1.09 18.53 16.78
N ASN A 41 1.70 19.67 17.11
CA ASN A 41 1.09 20.99 16.93
C ASN A 41 1.12 21.50 15.47
N GLN A 42 1.85 20.82 14.60
CA GLN A 42 2.02 21.15 13.18
C GLN A 42 1.21 20.23 12.26
N MET A 43 0.45 19.29 12.83
CA MET A 43 -0.45 18.43 12.08
C MET A 43 -1.71 19.19 11.63
N ASP A 44 -2.27 18.75 10.50
CA ASP A 44 -3.51 19.30 9.97
C ASP A 44 -4.69 19.04 10.91
N LYS A 45 -5.45 20.08 11.23
CA LYS A 45 -6.60 20.06 12.14
C LYS A 45 -7.92 19.79 11.41
N SER A 46 -7.90 19.80 10.08
CA SER A 46 -9.07 19.62 9.23
C SER A 46 -8.78 18.62 8.11
N SER A 47 -9.74 17.76 7.82
CA SER A 47 -9.67 16.84 6.68
C SER A 47 -9.76 17.56 5.32
N GLY A 48 -10.16 18.84 5.30
CA GLY A 48 -10.21 19.66 4.08
C GLY A 48 -8.85 20.24 3.63
N CYS A 49 -7.80 20.11 4.44
CA CYS A 49 -6.51 20.73 4.18
C CYS A 49 -5.85 20.36 2.83
N PRO A 50 -5.90 19.11 2.34
CA PRO A 50 -5.37 18.76 1.02
C PRO A 50 -6.15 19.44 -0.12
N GLN A 51 -7.47 19.55 0.01
CA GLN A 51 -8.32 20.21 -0.98
C GLN A 51 -8.00 21.70 -1.06
N TRP A 52 -7.97 22.39 0.08
CA TRP A 52 -7.66 23.82 0.16
C TRP A 52 -6.23 24.16 -0.29
N GLN A 53 -5.29 23.24 -0.09
CA GLN A 53 -3.95 23.36 -0.67
C GLN A 53 -4.00 23.33 -2.20
N GLY A 54 -4.80 22.43 -2.80
CA GLY A 54 -5.04 22.38 -4.24
C GLY A 54 -5.76 23.62 -4.81
N GLU A 55 -6.59 24.28 -3.99
CA GLU A 55 -7.26 25.54 -4.31
C GLU A 55 -6.33 26.78 -4.18
N GLY A 56 -5.08 26.58 -3.74
CA GLY A 56 -4.07 27.64 -3.64
C GLY A 56 -4.12 28.44 -2.34
N PHE A 57 -4.87 28.00 -1.33
CA PHE A 57 -5.07 28.77 -0.09
C PHE A 57 -3.81 28.86 0.77
N CYS A 58 -2.82 27.99 0.54
CA CYS A 58 -1.50 28.07 1.15
C CYS A 58 -0.62 29.21 0.59
N SER A 59 -1.07 29.93 -0.45
CA SER A 59 -0.34 31.09 -0.98
C SER A 59 -0.37 32.26 0.00
N GLN A 60 0.75 32.97 0.17
CA GLN A 60 0.83 34.16 1.03
C GLN A 60 -0.12 35.28 0.59
N ASP A 61 -0.47 35.32 -0.69
CA ASP A 61 -1.38 36.30 -1.27
C ASP A 61 -2.86 35.91 -1.09
N SER A 62 -3.15 34.74 -0.52
CA SER A 62 -4.50 34.29 -0.22
C SER A 62 -5.05 34.96 1.03
N GLU A 63 -6.31 35.42 0.99
CA GLU A 63 -7.03 35.87 2.19
C GLU A 63 -7.16 34.75 3.25
N TYR A 64 -7.09 33.49 2.82
CA TYR A 64 -7.14 32.31 3.69
C TYR A 64 -5.78 31.89 4.25
N TYR A 65 -4.69 32.57 3.88
CA TYR A 65 -3.33 32.18 4.27
C TYR A 65 -3.19 32.00 5.79
N GLN A 66 -3.69 32.95 6.58
CA GLN A 66 -3.61 32.88 8.05
C GLN A 66 -4.42 31.70 8.62
N PHE A 67 -5.58 31.43 8.03
CA PHE A 67 -6.39 30.27 8.41
C PHE A 67 -5.66 28.97 8.10
N MET A 68 -5.05 28.87 6.92
CA MET A 68 -4.30 27.70 6.48
C MET A 68 -3.05 27.47 7.33
N MET A 69 -2.33 28.52 7.71
CA MET A 69 -1.17 28.39 8.60
C MET A 69 -1.55 27.90 10.00
N GLY A 70 -2.76 28.22 10.48
CA GLY A 70 -3.26 27.78 11.78
C GLY A 70 -3.86 26.36 11.80
N ASN A 71 -4.30 25.85 10.65
CA ASN A 71 -5.10 24.62 10.56
C ASN A 71 -4.56 23.55 9.60
N CYS A 72 -3.70 23.90 8.66
CA CYS A 72 -3.27 23.07 7.53
C CYS A 72 -1.75 23.16 7.28
N TYR A 73 -0.97 23.30 8.35
CA TYR A 73 0.47 23.57 8.31
C TYR A 73 1.26 22.49 7.57
N ALA A 74 0.88 21.21 7.75
CA ALA A 74 1.53 20.08 7.09
C ALA A 74 1.11 19.97 5.61
N SER A 75 -0.18 20.13 5.30
CA SER A 75 -0.67 20.16 3.90
C SER A 75 -0.05 21.29 3.10
N CYS A 76 0.17 22.47 3.70
CA CYS A 76 0.88 23.59 3.05
C CYS A 76 2.39 23.35 2.90
N GLY A 77 2.88 22.19 3.33
CA GLY A 77 4.25 21.73 3.10
C GLY A 77 5.28 22.38 3.99
N HIS A 78 4.92 22.98 5.12
CA HIS A 78 5.89 23.66 6.00
C HIS A 78 6.71 22.72 6.88
N CYS A 79 6.30 21.47 6.98
CA CYS A 79 7.05 20.39 7.61
C CYS A 79 6.90 19.12 6.76
N GLN A 80 7.86 18.22 6.89
CA GLN A 80 7.71 16.88 6.34
C GLN A 80 6.73 16.12 7.23
N LEU A 81 5.63 15.62 6.68
CA LEU A 81 4.77 14.71 7.43
C LEU A 81 5.64 13.58 8.00
N PRO A 82 5.47 13.18 9.27
CA PRO A 82 6.13 11.97 9.75
C PRO A 82 5.82 10.86 8.75
N PRO A 83 6.78 9.96 8.46
CA PRO A 83 6.48 8.79 7.64
C PRO A 83 5.20 8.20 8.20
N THR A 84 4.12 8.25 7.42
CA THR A 84 2.85 7.70 7.88
C THR A 84 3.17 6.26 8.21
N GLU A 85 3.15 5.89 9.49
CA GLU A 85 3.26 4.50 9.86
C GLU A 85 2.04 3.85 9.23
N ALA A 86 2.27 3.23 8.08
CA ALA A 86 1.28 2.37 7.46
C ALA A 86 0.80 1.42 8.56
N PRO A 87 -0.50 1.14 8.66
CA PRO A 87 -1.03 0.30 9.71
C PRO A 87 -0.20 -0.98 9.79
N LYS A 88 0.67 -1.05 10.80
CA LYS A 88 1.55 -2.19 10.99
C LYS A 88 0.62 -3.36 11.24
N VAL A 89 0.76 -4.42 10.46
CA VAL A 89 0.22 -5.71 10.87
C VAL A 89 0.85 -5.98 12.22
N ASP A 90 0.05 -6.19 13.26
CA ASP A 90 0.52 -6.79 14.49
C ASP A 90 1.09 -8.16 14.11
N PRO A 91 2.43 -8.31 14.07
CA PRO A 91 3.07 -9.52 13.58
C PRO A 91 2.62 -10.73 14.39
N ASP A 92 2.43 -10.53 15.70
CA ASP A 92 2.03 -11.58 16.63
C ASP A 92 0.59 -12.01 16.37
N ALA A 93 -0.36 -11.08 16.20
CA ALA A 93 -1.75 -11.44 15.90
C ALA A 93 -1.90 -12.18 14.56
N CYS A 94 -1.14 -11.76 13.54
CA CYS A 94 -1.16 -12.40 12.22
C CYS A 94 -0.54 -13.79 12.26
N LEU A 95 0.61 -13.93 12.92
CA LEU A 95 1.31 -15.19 13.10
C LEU A 95 0.49 -16.17 13.95
N GLN A 96 -0.09 -15.68 15.05
CA GLN A 96 -0.98 -16.44 15.91
C GLN A 96 -2.18 -16.97 15.14
N ALA A 97 -2.88 -16.11 14.39
CA ALA A 97 -4.04 -16.53 13.60
C ALA A 97 -3.68 -17.65 12.61
N HIS A 98 -2.52 -17.58 11.94
CA HIS A 98 -2.04 -18.66 11.09
C HIS A 98 -1.76 -19.93 11.88
N ASN A 99 -1.01 -19.81 12.99
CA ASN A 99 -0.56 -20.94 13.79
C ASN A 99 -1.71 -21.68 14.48
N GLU A 100 -2.75 -20.97 14.91
CA GLU A 100 -4.00 -21.57 15.39
C GLU A 100 -4.65 -22.44 14.32
N LYS A 101 -4.72 -21.97 13.06
CA LYS A 101 -5.28 -22.77 11.97
C LYS A 101 -4.38 -23.94 11.63
N ARG A 102 -3.07 -23.74 11.55
CA ARG A 102 -2.09 -24.80 11.25
C ARG A 102 -2.09 -25.93 12.27
N ALA A 103 -2.25 -25.61 13.55
CA ALA A 103 -2.35 -26.59 14.62
C ALA A 103 -3.52 -27.57 14.42
N LEU A 104 -4.66 -27.09 13.90
CA LEU A 104 -5.81 -27.95 13.57
C LEU A 104 -5.46 -29.03 12.55
N HIS A 105 -4.42 -28.84 11.73
CA HIS A 105 -4.02 -29.74 10.64
C HIS A 105 -2.70 -30.47 10.92
N GLY A 106 -2.16 -30.37 12.14
CA GLY A 106 -0.85 -30.94 12.47
C GLY A 106 0.31 -30.34 11.66
N ALA A 107 0.14 -29.13 11.11
CA ALA A 107 1.20 -28.39 10.44
C ALA A 107 2.03 -27.62 11.49
N PRO A 108 3.37 -27.66 11.43
CA PRO A 108 4.23 -26.94 12.37
C PRO A 108 3.95 -25.44 12.38
N ALA A 109 4.12 -24.78 13.52
CA ALA A 109 3.99 -23.33 13.63
C ALA A 109 4.98 -22.61 12.69
N LEU A 110 4.51 -21.54 12.06
CA LEU A 110 5.33 -20.61 11.29
C LEU A 110 6.11 -19.71 12.25
N VAL A 111 7.23 -19.19 11.75
CA VAL A 111 8.02 -18.13 12.37
C VAL A 111 7.92 -16.87 11.52
N TRP A 112 7.83 -15.70 12.17
CA TRP A 112 7.83 -14.42 11.46
C TRP A 112 9.18 -14.14 10.80
N ASP A 113 9.16 -13.62 9.57
CA ASP A 113 10.34 -13.21 8.82
C ASP A 113 10.17 -11.76 8.33
N ASN A 114 11.07 -10.88 8.80
CA ASN A 114 10.99 -9.45 8.53
C ASN A 114 11.22 -9.10 7.05
N LYS A 115 11.99 -9.92 6.31
CA LYS A 115 12.19 -9.68 4.87
C LYS A 115 10.88 -9.97 4.13
N LEU A 116 10.24 -11.10 4.43
CA LEU A 116 8.93 -11.43 3.87
C LEU A 116 7.88 -10.37 4.21
N ALA A 117 7.93 -9.80 5.41
CA ALA A 117 7.01 -8.73 5.82
C ALA A 117 7.24 -7.43 5.03
N GLN A 118 8.51 -7.07 4.77
CA GLN A 118 8.84 -5.93 3.93
C GLN A 118 8.39 -6.15 2.48
N ASP A 119 8.59 -7.34 1.93
CA ASP A 119 8.15 -7.67 0.57
C ASP A 119 6.62 -7.70 0.45
N ALA A 120 5.93 -8.18 1.49
CA ALA A 120 4.48 -8.07 1.62
C ALA A 120 4.03 -6.60 1.62
N LYS A 121 4.74 -5.73 2.35
CA LYS A 121 4.42 -4.30 2.46
C LYS A 121 4.56 -3.59 1.13
N ASN A 122 5.68 -3.79 0.45
CA ASN A 122 5.92 -3.21 -0.88
C ASN A 122 4.81 -3.60 -1.86
N TRP A 123 4.35 -4.85 -1.79
CA TRP A 123 3.26 -5.31 -2.65
C TRP A 123 1.90 -4.77 -2.23
N ALA A 124 1.59 -4.71 -0.93
CA ALA A 124 0.34 -4.13 -0.42
C ALA A 124 0.19 -2.66 -0.86
N ASP A 125 1.29 -1.89 -0.83
CA ASP A 125 1.35 -0.52 -1.33
C ASP A 125 1.10 -0.45 -2.84
N HIS A 126 1.70 -1.37 -3.60
CA HIS A 126 1.44 -1.48 -5.04
C HIS A 126 -0.03 -1.78 -5.33
N LEU A 127 -0.63 -2.77 -4.65
CA LEU A 127 -2.05 -3.13 -4.81
C LEU A 127 -2.98 -1.96 -4.50
N ALA A 128 -2.65 -1.21 -3.43
CA ALA A 128 -3.37 -0.01 -3.08
C ALA A 128 -3.26 1.06 -4.18
N SER A 129 -2.07 1.26 -4.76
CA SER A 129 -1.87 2.25 -5.83
C SER A 129 -2.64 1.92 -7.12
N ILE A 130 -2.89 0.64 -7.41
CA ILE A 130 -3.60 0.20 -8.61
C ILE A 130 -5.07 -0.15 -8.37
N GLY A 131 -5.53 -0.14 -7.11
CA GLY A 131 -6.92 -0.36 -6.73
C GLY A 131 -7.45 -1.79 -6.97
N ARG A 132 -6.60 -2.80 -7.12
CA ARG A 132 -7.02 -4.17 -7.43
C ARG A 132 -6.04 -5.24 -6.93
N LEU A 133 -6.56 -6.43 -6.65
CA LEU A 133 -5.74 -7.59 -6.30
C LEU A 133 -5.13 -8.22 -7.55
N VAL A 134 -3.80 -8.25 -7.61
CA VAL A 134 -3.03 -8.99 -8.63
C VAL A 134 -1.85 -9.68 -7.95
N HIS A 135 -1.59 -10.92 -8.33
CA HIS A 135 -0.46 -11.65 -7.78
C HIS A 135 0.88 -11.07 -8.26
N ALA A 136 1.87 -11.05 -7.37
CA ALA A 136 3.24 -10.72 -7.73
C ALA A 136 3.81 -11.73 -8.72
N LYS A 137 4.62 -11.26 -9.66
CA LYS A 137 5.26 -12.09 -10.69
C LYS A 137 6.75 -12.26 -10.40
N ASN A 138 7.32 -13.38 -10.85
CA ASN A 138 8.76 -13.66 -10.78
C ASN A 138 9.34 -13.63 -9.36
N ILE A 139 8.58 -14.15 -8.40
CA ILE A 139 8.98 -14.29 -7.01
C ILE A 139 9.09 -15.77 -6.61
N ALA A 140 9.96 -16.06 -5.65
CA ALA A 140 10.12 -17.42 -5.10
C ALA A 140 9.18 -17.71 -3.91
N GLU A 141 8.52 -16.68 -3.39
CA GLU A 141 7.67 -16.72 -2.20
C GLU A 141 6.24 -17.14 -2.57
N GLY A 142 5.55 -17.84 -1.67
CA GLY A 142 4.11 -18.00 -1.76
C GLY A 142 3.40 -16.69 -1.44
N GLU A 143 2.16 -16.53 -1.90
CA GLU A 143 1.40 -15.29 -1.71
C GLU A 143 -0.09 -15.57 -1.47
N ASN A 144 -0.65 -14.93 -0.44
CA ASN A 144 -2.10 -14.76 -0.29
C ASN A 144 -2.45 -13.27 -0.31
N LEU A 145 -3.54 -12.93 -0.99
CA LEU A 145 -4.04 -11.58 -1.13
C LEU A 145 -5.44 -11.46 -0.56
N TYR A 146 -5.74 -10.34 0.09
CA TYR A 146 -7.08 -10.04 0.55
C TYR A 146 -7.32 -8.54 0.51
N SER A 147 -8.55 -8.11 0.24
CA SER A 147 -8.92 -6.71 0.30
C SER A 147 -10.37 -6.54 0.73
N GLY A 148 -10.68 -5.37 1.26
CA GLY A 148 -12.05 -4.95 1.51
C GLY A 148 -12.12 -3.46 1.82
N SER A 149 -13.35 -2.94 1.85
CA SER A 149 -13.61 -1.52 2.06
C SER A 149 -14.29 -1.26 3.40
N SER A 150 -14.49 0.00 3.76
CA SER A 150 -15.40 0.46 4.82
C SER A 150 -15.19 -0.21 6.19
N GLY A 151 -13.94 -0.55 6.53
CA GLY A 151 -13.58 -1.13 7.82
C GLY A 151 -13.95 -2.61 8.00
N PHE A 152 -14.37 -3.32 6.94
CA PHE A 152 -14.60 -4.77 6.98
C PHE A 152 -13.31 -5.57 7.20
N VAL A 153 -12.16 -5.01 6.80
CA VAL A 153 -10.84 -5.59 7.05
C VAL A 153 -10.14 -4.72 8.09
N LYS A 154 -10.11 -5.21 9.33
CA LYS A 154 -9.53 -4.49 10.47
C LYS A 154 -8.11 -4.94 10.75
N SER A 155 -7.81 -6.21 10.46
CA SER A 155 -6.54 -6.86 10.82
C SER A 155 -6.14 -7.95 9.82
N CYS A 156 -4.90 -8.45 9.94
CA CYS A 156 -4.48 -9.67 9.25
C CYS A 156 -5.36 -10.88 9.65
N SER A 157 -5.83 -10.95 10.90
CA SER A 157 -6.67 -12.07 11.37
C SER A 157 -7.96 -12.23 10.55
N ASP A 158 -8.55 -11.11 10.10
CA ASP A 158 -9.72 -11.14 9.21
C ASP A 158 -9.39 -11.80 7.85
N ALA A 159 -8.21 -11.50 7.30
CA ALA A 159 -7.73 -12.11 6.07
C ALA A 159 -7.47 -13.61 6.26
N VAL A 160 -6.80 -14.00 7.34
CA VAL A 160 -6.54 -15.42 7.66
C VAL A 160 -7.83 -16.21 7.84
N LYS A 161 -8.82 -15.62 8.52
CA LYS A 161 -10.15 -16.24 8.67
C LYS A 161 -10.81 -16.44 7.30
N SER A 162 -10.76 -15.44 6.43
CA SER A 162 -11.31 -15.52 5.07
C SER A 162 -10.62 -16.60 4.24
N TRP A 163 -9.28 -16.58 4.17
CA TRP A 163 -8.47 -17.57 3.46
C TRP A 163 -8.71 -18.98 3.99
N TYR A 164 -8.76 -19.17 5.32
CA TYR A 164 -8.99 -20.48 5.92
C TYR A 164 -10.40 -21.03 5.63
N ASN A 165 -11.41 -20.17 5.52
CA ASN A 165 -12.79 -20.60 5.27
C ASN A 165 -12.97 -21.30 3.92
N GLU A 166 -12.00 -21.22 3.01
CA GLU A 166 -11.97 -22.00 1.77
C GLU A 166 -11.85 -23.51 2.02
N ILE A 167 -11.47 -23.95 3.22
CA ILE A 167 -11.47 -25.37 3.62
C ILE A 167 -12.80 -26.08 3.29
N LYS A 168 -13.93 -25.37 3.35
CA LYS A 168 -15.26 -25.92 3.03
C LYS A 168 -15.41 -26.38 1.58
N PHE A 169 -14.51 -25.94 0.70
CA PHE A 169 -14.47 -26.30 -0.71
C PHE A 169 -13.32 -27.28 -1.03
N TYR A 170 -12.48 -27.62 -0.05
CA TYR A 170 -11.34 -28.50 -0.27
C TYR A 170 -11.72 -29.96 -0.12
N ASP A 171 -11.51 -30.73 -1.19
CA ASP A 171 -11.66 -32.18 -1.19
C ASP A 171 -10.34 -32.83 -0.75
N PHE A 172 -10.35 -33.45 0.43
CA PHE A 172 -9.19 -34.14 0.97
C PHE A 172 -8.93 -35.50 0.31
N ASP A 173 -9.94 -36.11 -0.31
CA ASP A 173 -9.83 -37.39 -1.03
C ASP A 173 -9.26 -37.17 -2.45
N ASN A 174 -9.49 -35.98 -3.02
CA ASN A 174 -8.92 -35.54 -4.30
C ASN A 174 -8.02 -34.31 -4.13
N PRO A 175 -6.86 -34.43 -3.46
CA PRO A 175 -6.04 -33.29 -3.09
C PRO A 175 -5.39 -32.62 -4.30
N GLY A 176 -5.55 -31.30 -4.41
CA GLY A 176 -4.99 -30.55 -5.54
C GLY A 176 -5.22 -29.05 -5.44
N PHE A 177 -4.73 -28.34 -6.46
CA PHE A 177 -4.96 -26.91 -6.58
C PHE A 177 -6.36 -26.64 -7.12
N SER A 178 -7.03 -25.64 -6.55
CA SER A 178 -8.16 -24.97 -7.19
C SER A 178 -8.12 -23.48 -6.85
N PHE A 179 -8.70 -22.65 -7.72
CA PHE A 179 -8.85 -21.21 -7.43
C PHE A 179 -9.74 -20.93 -6.20
N ALA A 180 -10.58 -21.89 -5.80
CA ALA A 180 -11.47 -21.76 -4.64
C ALA A 180 -10.81 -22.18 -3.32
N THR A 181 -9.62 -22.78 -3.35
CA THR A 181 -8.94 -23.36 -2.18
C THR A 181 -7.47 -23.00 -2.05
N GLY A 182 -6.94 -22.21 -2.98
CA GLY A 182 -5.54 -21.83 -3.04
C GLY A 182 -5.07 -21.06 -1.79
N HIS A 183 -5.92 -20.24 -1.20
CA HIS A 183 -5.54 -19.49 -0.01
C HIS A 183 -5.51 -20.38 1.23
N PHE A 184 -6.53 -21.23 1.42
CA PHE A 184 -6.55 -22.21 2.51
C PHE A 184 -5.32 -23.10 2.47
N THR A 185 -5.01 -23.67 1.30
CA THR A 185 -3.90 -24.59 1.13
C THR A 185 -2.54 -23.93 1.42
N ALA A 186 -2.37 -22.65 1.09
CA ALA A 186 -1.19 -21.89 1.47
C ALA A 186 -1.07 -21.66 2.99
N VAL A 187 -2.17 -21.34 3.68
CA VAL A 187 -2.19 -21.13 5.15
C VAL A 187 -1.71 -22.39 5.89
N VAL A 188 -2.22 -23.56 5.49
CA VAL A 188 -1.96 -24.82 6.21
C VAL A 188 -0.80 -25.64 5.63
N TRP A 189 -0.07 -25.11 4.65
CA TRP A 189 0.97 -25.85 3.95
C TRP A 189 2.08 -26.32 4.90
N LYS A 190 2.18 -27.65 5.11
CA LYS A 190 3.06 -28.24 6.13
C LYS A 190 4.53 -27.85 6.00
N SER A 191 5.08 -27.84 4.77
CA SER A 191 6.49 -27.55 4.53
C SER A 191 6.85 -26.06 4.55
N THR A 192 5.88 -25.15 4.57
CA THR A 192 6.14 -23.72 4.77
C THR A 192 6.51 -23.48 6.23
N THR A 193 7.56 -22.71 6.48
CA THR A 193 8.12 -22.48 7.81
C THR A 193 8.14 -21.02 8.23
N LYS A 194 8.10 -20.10 7.27
CA LYS A 194 8.19 -18.65 7.49
C LYS A 194 6.99 -17.91 6.93
N LEU A 195 6.61 -16.86 7.64
CA LEU A 195 5.53 -15.93 7.29
C LEU A 195 6.04 -14.49 7.39
N GLY A 196 5.65 -13.64 6.44
CA GLY A 196 5.63 -12.20 6.64
C GLY A 196 4.36 -11.62 6.02
N ALA A 197 3.78 -10.61 6.64
CA ALA A 197 2.53 -10.03 6.15
C ALA A 197 2.49 -8.52 6.39
N ALA A 198 1.71 -7.84 5.56
CA ALA A 198 1.52 -6.41 5.64
C ALA A 198 0.09 -6.01 5.25
N LEU A 199 -0.30 -4.82 5.69
CA LEU A 199 -1.60 -4.22 5.42
C LEU A 199 -1.39 -2.77 5.02
N THR A 200 -2.02 -2.35 3.94
CA THR A 200 -2.03 -0.95 3.48
C THR A 200 -3.47 -0.45 3.41
N LYS A 201 -3.71 0.74 3.96
CA LYS A 201 -5.01 1.42 3.89
C LYS A 201 -4.88 2.66 3.02
N ILE A 202 -5.87 2.90 2.17
CA ILE A 202 -6.04 4.14 1.42
C ILE A 202 -7.46 4.64 1.63
N VAL A 203 -7.65 5.95 1.61
CA VAL A 203 -8.98 6.58 1.66
C VAL A 203 -9.23 7.16 0.27
N SER A 204 -10.29 6.70 -0.39
CA SER A 204 -10.73 7.24 -1.67
C SER A 204 -11.31 8.64 -1.49
N ASP A 205 -11.40 9.41 -2.58
CA ASP A 205 -11.93 10.80 -2.58
C ASP A 205 -13.35 10.91 -1.98
N ASN A 206 -14.14 9.84 -2.08
CA ASN A 206 -15.48 9.73 -1.48
C ASN A 206 -15.48 9.34 0.02
N GLY A 207 -14.32 9.35 0.68
CA GLY A 207 -14.15 9.01 2.09
C GLY A 207 -14.15 7.51 2.40
N VAL A 208 -14.17 6.63 1.39
CA VAL A 208 -14.16 5.17 1.61
C VAL A 208 -12.75 4.68 1.88
N THR A 209 -12.54 4.06 3.05
CA THR A 209 -11.29 3.39 3.37
C THR A 209 -11.23 2.01 2.69
N HIS A 210 -10.23 1.79 1.84
CA HIS A 210 -9.88 0.49 1.29
C HIS A 210 -8.66 -0.07 2.00
N THR A 211 -8.70 -1.35 2.30
CA THR A 211 -7.63 -2.09 2.97
C THR A 211 -7.16 -3.22 2.06
N TYR A 212 -5.84 -3.35 1.90
CA TYR A 212 -5.18 -4.42 1.16
C TYR A 212 -4.26 -5.19 2.12
N VAL A 213 -4.37 -6.51 2.14
CA VAL A 213 -3.57 -7.41 2.98
C VAL A 213 -2.80 -8.36 2.07
N VAL A 214 -1.50 -8.46 2.30
CA VAL A 214 -0.60 -9.39 1.61
C VAL A 214 0.10 -10.25 2.64
N ALA A 215 0.09 -11.56 2.43
CA ALA A 215 0.92 -12.50 3.18
C ALA A 215 1.90 -13.21 2.23
N ARG A 216 3.13 -13.36 2.69
CA ARG A 216 4.26 -14.01 2.02
C ARG A 216 4.68 -15.25 2.80
N TYR A 217 4.93 -16.33 2.07
CA TYR A 217 5.23 -17.64 2.64
C TYR A 217 6.56 -18.18 2.10
N SER A 218 7.40 -18.74 2.98
CA SER A 218 8.63 -19.40 2.56
C SER A 218 8.90 -20.70 3.33
N PRO A 219 9.29 -21.80 2.67
CA PRO A 219 9.16 -22.03 1.22
C PRO A 219 7.71 -21.86 0.72
N ALA A 220 7.54 -21.59 -0.58
CA ALA A 220 6.22 -21.44 -1.18
C ALA A 220 5.37 -22.71 -1.05
N GLY A 221 4.07 -22.50 -0.81
CA GLY A 221 3.06 -23.55 -0.84
C GLY A 221 2.53 -23.85 -2.23
N ASN A 222 1.44 -24.61 -2.31
CA ASN A 222 0.68 -24.89 -3.53
C ASN A 222 1.49 -25.48 -4.69
N VAL A 223 2.56 -26.21 -4.36
CA VAL A 223 3.37 -26.93 -5.35
C VAL A 223 2.56 -28.10 -5.90
N ILE A 224 2.32 -28.10 -7.21
CA ILE A 224 1.58 -29.15 -7.92
C ILE A 224 2.22 -30.52 -7.62
N GLY A 225 1.37 -31.50 -7.30
CA GLY A 225 1.79 -32.85 -6.91
C GLY A 225 2.25 -33.01 -5.46
N ARG A 226 2.23 -31.95 -4.63
CA ARG A 226 2.66 -32.00 -3.22
C ARG A 226 1.53 -31.77 -2.21
N PHE A 227 0.29 -31.63 -2.65
CA PHE A 227 -0.87 -31.30 -1.82
C PHE A 227 -1.14 -32.37 -0.75
N ALA A 228 -1.23 -33.65 -1.11
CA ALA A 228 -1.51 -34.74 -0.17
C ALA A 228 -0.52 -34.82 1.00
N ALA A 229 0.73 -34.43 0.79
CA ALA A 229 1.76 -34.42 1.82
C ALA A 229 1.69 -33.18 2.74
N ASN A 230 1.16 -32.07 2.22
CA ASN A 230 1.23 -30.75 2.85
C ASN A 230 -0.09 -30.24 3.42
N VAL A 231 -1.22 -30.74 2.94
CA VAL A 231 -2.56 -30.29 3.34
C VAL A 231 -3.28 -31.50 3.93
N LYS A 232 -3.33 -31.55 5.26
CA LYS A 232 -3.95 -32.66 6.02
C LYS A 232 -5.37 -32.29 6.45
N PRO A 233 -6.27 -33.27 6.66
CA PRO A 233 -7.55 -33.00 7.30
C PRO A 233 -7.34 -32.47 8.73
N LYS A 234 -8.41 -31.96 9.35
CA LYS A 234 -8.33 -31.58 10.76
C LYS A 234 -8.02 -32.82 11.61
N SER A 235 -7.13 -32.68 12.58
CA SER A 235 -6.91 -33.69 13.62
C SER A 235 -8.21 -33.87 14.41
N SER A 236 -8.67 -35.10 14.53
CA SER A 236 -9.81 -35.49 15.37
C SER A 236 -9.49 -35.34 16.86
#